data_AF-A0ABD0Q9L5-F1
#
_entry.id   AF-A0ABD0Q9L5-F1
#
_cell.length_a   1.000
_cell.length_b   1.000
_cell.length_c   1.000
_cell.angle_alpha   90.00
_cell.angle_beta   90.00
_cell.angle_gamma   90.00
#
_symmetry.space_group_name_H-M   'P 1'
#
loop_
_entity.id
_entity.type
_entity.pdbx_description
1 polymer ?
#
loop_
_entity_poly.entity_id
_entity_poly.type
_entity_poly.pdbx_seq_one_letter_code
_entity_poly.pdbx_strand_id
1 'polypeptide(L)' 'FLGEVPENAVGVVVANLTVRDKDQPHTPNWNAVYRITGGDSMGHFAIRTDEITNDGKVIVVK' A
#
# COMPACT_ATOMS: atom_id res chain seq x y z
N PHE A 1 0.48 -5.75 12.49
CA PHE A 1 -0.67 -5.77 11.56
C PHE A 1 -0.83 -7.20 11.05
N LEU A 2 -2.06 -7.70 10.96
CA LEU A 2 -2.42 -9.00 10.39
C LEU A 2 -3.42 -8.74 9.27
N GLY A 3 -3.28 -9.42 8.13
CA GLY A 3 -4.18 -9.31 6.98
C GLY A 3 -4.41 -10.69 6.39
N GLU A 4 -5.67 -10.98 6.02
CA GLU A 4 -6.08 -12.26 5.44
C GLU A 4 -6.63 -12.01 4.04
N VAL A 5 -6.29 -12.90 3.11
CA VAL A 5 -6.81 -12.86 1.74
C VAL A 5 -7.33 -14.23 1.33
N PRO A 6 -8.49 -14.30 0.64
CA PRO A 6 -8.95 -15.55 0.06
C PRO A 6 -7.98 -16.07 -1.00
N GLU A 7 -7.82 -17.38 -1.06
CA GLU A 7 -7.00 -18.04 -2.07
C GLU A 7 -7.50 -17.72 -3.50
N ASN A 8 -6.58 -17.54 -4.45
CA ASN A 8 -6.85 -17.23 -5.86
C ASN A 8 -7.59 -15.89 -6.11
N ALA A 9 -7.62 -14.98 -5.14
CA ALA A 9 -8.24 -13.66 -5.31
C ALA A 9 -7.19 -12.60 -5.71
N VAL A 10 -7.36 -12.02 -6.91
CA VAL A 10 -6.50 -10.96 -7.46
C VAL A 10 -7.13 -9.59 -7.22
N GLY A 11 -6.33 -8.58 -6.89
CA GLY A 11 -6.77 -7.20 -6.68
C GLY A 11 -7.38 -6.92 -5.31
N VAL A 12 -7.33 -7.89 -4.38
CA VAL A 12 -7.83 -7.72 -3.01
C VAL A 12 -6.83 -6.90 -2.20
N VAL A 13 -7.35 -5.96 -1.40
CA VAL A 13 -6.56 -5.19 -0.44
C VAL A 13 -6.27 -6.06 0.78
N VAL A 14 -4.99 -6.35 1.00
CA VAL A 14 -4.49 -7.13 2.15
C VAL A 14 -4.45 -6.26 3.40
N ALA A 15 -4.00 -5.02 3.24
CA ALA A 15 -3.82 -4.06 4.33
C ALA A 15 -3.88 -2.63 3.82
N ASN A 16 -4.38 -1.73 4.67
CA ASN A 16 -4.31 -0.29 4.46
C ASN A 16 -3.33 0.34 5.46
N LEU A 17 -2.33 1.07 4.96
CA LEU A 17 -1.29 1.73 5.74
C LEU A 17 -1.58 3.22 5.79
N THR A 18 -2.17 3.68 6.89
CA THR A 18 -2.43 5.11 7.08
C THR A 18 -1.20 5.84 7.59
N VAL A 19 -0.87 6.97 6.97
CA VAL A 19 0.21 7.87 7.38
C VAL A 19 -0.34 9.27 7.63
N ARG A 20 0.35 10.04 8.47
CA ARG A 20 0.02 11.46 8.70
C ARG A 20 1.25 12.29 8.42
N ASP A 21 1.21 13.02 7.33
CA ASP A 21 2.16 14.07 7.00
C ASP A 21 1.55 15.45 7.31
N LYS A 22 2.36 16.37 7.83
CA LYS A 22 1.94 17.73 8.22
C LYS A 22 2.16 18.76 7.13
N ASP A 23 2.85 18.40 6.05
CA ASP A 23 3.04 19.28 4.90
C ASP A 23 1.73 19.51 4.16
N GLN A 24 1.74 20.50 3.25
CA GLN A 24 0.57 20.87 2.46
C GLN A 24 0.07 19.66 1.65
N PRO A 25 -1.22 19.25 1.80
CA PRO A 25 -1.79 18.16 1.03
C PRO A 25 -1.62 18.32 -0.48
N HIS A 26 -1.46 17.20 -1.17
CA HIS A 26 -1.25 17.12 -2.63
C HIS A 26 0.03 17.81 -3.13
N THR A 27 1.04 17.98 -2.27
CA THR A 27 2.39 18.39 -2.68
C THR A 27 3.33 17.20 -2.75
N PRO A 28 4.44 17.29 -3.50
CA PRO A 28 5.46 16.23 -3.52
C PRO A 28 6.03 15.90 -2.15
N ASN A 29 6.10 16.87 -1.24
CA ASN A 29 6.63 16.67 0.12
C ASN A 29 5.63 15.93 1.01
N TRP A 30 4.33 16.09 0.75
CA TRP A 30 3.28 15.36 1.46
C TRP A 30 3.08 13.93 0.91
N ASN A 31 3.42 13.67 -0.36
CA ASN A 31 3.14 12.39 -1.02
C ASN A 31 4.04 11.25 -0.49
N ALA A 32 3.41 10.27 0.16
CA ALA A 32 4.10 9.12 0.73
C ALA A 32 4.43 8.08 -0.35
N VAL A 33 5.69 7.63 -0.36
CA VAL A 33 6.16 6.55 -1.22
C VAL A 33 6.41 5.30 -0.40
N TYR A 34 5.68 4.24 -0.70
CA TYR A 34 5.83 2.96 -0.04
C TYR A 34 6.62 1.97 -0.89
N ARG A 35 7.43 1.13 -0.23
CA ARG A 35 8.19 0.06 -0.88
C ARG A 35 8.26 -1.17 0.00
N ILE A 36 8.04 -2.34 -0.60
CA ILE A 36 8.24 -3.63 0.05
C ILE A 36 9.75 -3.89 0.11
N THR A 37 10.29 -4.03 1.32
CA THR A 37 11.74 -4.22 1.55
C THR A 37 12.13 -5.68 1.73
N GLY A 38 11.17 -6.57 2.01
CA GLY A 38 11.41 -7.99 2.20
C GLY A 38 10.09 -8.76 2.36
N GLY A 39 10.16 -10.09 2.29
CA GLY A 39 8.99 -10.97 2.43
C GLY A 39 8.21 -11.24 1.14
N ASP A 40 8.44 -10.47 0.07
CA ASP A 40 7.80 -10.66 -1.24
C ASP A 40 8.83 -10.93 -2.36
N SER A 41 9.63 -11.98 -2.21
CA SER A 41 10.66 -12.33 -3.21
C SER A 41 10.08 -12.75 -4.57
N MET A 42 8.81 -13.17 -4.60
CA MET A 42 8.13 -13.68 -5.79
C MET A 42 7.20 -12.64 -6.45
N GLY A 43 7.04 -11.46 -5.84
CA GLY A 43 6.25 -10.36 -6.42
C GLY A 43 4.74 -10.61 -6.41
N HIS A 44 4.22 -11.25 -5.36
CA HIS A 44 2.79 -11.49 -5.17
C HIS A 44 2.03 -10.24 -4.72
N PHE A 45 2.73 -9.26 -4.16
CA PHE A 45 2.13 -8.07 -3.60
C PHE A 45 2.61 -6.80 -4.32
N ALA A 46 1.70 -5.85 -4.46
CA ALA A 46 2.02 -4.48 -4.84
C ALA A 46 1.51 -3.52 -3.78
N ILE A 47 2.17 -2.37 -3.65
CA ILE A 47 1.69 -1.28 -2.80
C ILE A 47 1.43 -0.04 -3.64
N ARG A 48 0.26 0.58 -3.44
CA ARG A 48 -0.13 1.81 -4.14
C ARG A 48 -0.55 2.86 -3.13
N THR A 49 -0.01 4.07 -3.26
CA THR A 49 -0.43 5.23 -2.48
C THR A 49 -1.74 5.78 -3.05
N ASP A 50 -2.69 6.07 -2.18
CA ASP A 50 -3.91 6.81 -2.52
C ASP A 50 -3.60 8.31 -2.56
N GLU A 51 -3.77 8.96 -3.72
CA GLU A 51 -3.44 10.38 -3.90
C GLU A 51 -4.37 11.34 -3.12
N ILE A 52 -5.51 10.83 -2.63
CA ILE A 52 -6.49 11.60 -1.88
C ILE A 52 -6.18 11.54 -0.37
N THR A 53 -5.90 10.33 0.15
CA THR A 53 -5.70 10.13 1.60
C THR A 53 -4.24 9.99 2.01
N ASN A 54 -3.33 9.78 1.07
CA ASN A 54 -1.93 9.39 1.27
C ASN A 54 -1.74 7.97 1.82
N ASP A 55 -2.80 7.17 1.90
CA ASP A 55 -2.72 5.82 2.46
C ASP A 55 -2.04 4.85 1.49
N GLY A 56 -1.17 3.98 2.00
CA GLY A 56 -0.58 2.88 1.24
C GLY A 56 -1.45 1.63 1.26
N LYS A 57 -2.02 1.23 0.12
CA LYS A 57 -2.82 0.01 -0.03
C LYS A 57 -1.97 -1.13 -0.56
N VAL A 58 -1.82 -2.20 0.22
CA VAL A 58 -1.18 -3.44 -0.21
C VAL A 58 -2.22 -4.30 -0.91
N ILE A 59 -1.96 -4.69 -2.16
CA ILE A 59 -2.85 -5.49 -3.00
C ILE A 59 -2.17 -6.77 -3.47
N VAL A 60 -2.96 -7.83 -3.60
CA VAL A 60 -2.52 -9.07 -4.26
C VAL A 60 -2.54 -8.87 -5.77
N VAL A 61 -1.43 -9.16 -6.45
CA VAL A 61 -1.32 -9.02 -7.91
C VAL A 61 -1.15 -10.36 -8.64
N LYS A 62 -0.90 -11.46 -7.92
CA LYS A 62 -0.69 -12.78 -8.52
C LYS A 62 -1.03 -13.93 -7.60
#